data_AF-S4PJ00-F1
#
_entry.id   AF-S4PJ00-F1
#
_cell.length_a   1.000
_cell.length_b   1.000
_cell.length_c   1.000
_cell.angle_alpha   90.00
_cell.angle_beta   90.00
_cell.angle_gamma   90.00
#
_symmetry.space_group_name_H-M   'P 1'
#
loop_
_entity.id
_entity.type
_entity.pdbx_description
1 polymer ?
#
loop_
_entity_poly.entity_id
_entity_poly.type
_entity_poly.pdbx_seq_one_letter_code
_entity_poly.pdbx_strand_id
1 'polypeptide(L)' 'MAVFLKNTTFHGILLDALFDAADDCEEKAAVVRCVSDGIASGAVRPLPATVFAERQLEQAFRFMAAGKHIG' A
#
# COMPACT_ATOMS: atom_id res chain seq x y z
N MET A 1 25.82 11.65 1.59
CA MET A 1 26.24 10.40 2.28
C MET A 1 26.60 10.59 3.76
N ALA A 2 26.79 11.81 4.28
CA ALA A 2 27.10 12.02 5.70
C ALA A 2 26.03 11.52 6.70
N VAL A 3 24.79 11.32 6.24
CA VAL A 3 23.70 10.77 7.07
C VAL A 3 24.03 9.39 7.64
N PHE A 4 24.72 8.53 6.88
CA PHE A 4 25.09 7.18 7.29
C PHE A 4 26.13 7.14 8.42
N LEU A 5 26.84 8.24 8.67
CA LEU A 5 27.75 8.36 9.82
C LEU A 5 27.02 8.34 11.16
N LYS A 6 25.70 8.57 11.13
CA LYS A 6 24.82 8.48 12.31
C LYS A 6 24.31 7.05 12.56
N ASN A 7 24.91 6.04 11.92
CA ASN A 7 24.47 4.64 11.99
C ASN A 7 23.00 4.47 11.55
N THR A 8 22.56 5.23 10.54
CA THR A 8 21.22 5.11 9.94
C THR A 8 21.25 4.15 8.75
N THR A 9 20.12 3.53 8.42
CA THR A 9 19.95 2.75 7.19
C THR A 9 19.00 3.47 6.22
N PHE A 10 19.09 3.15 4.93
CA PHE A 10 18.17 3.63 3.91
C PHE A 10 17.57 2.41 3.19
N HIS A 11 16.24 2.37 3.10
CA HIS A 11 15.51 1.27 2.50
C HIS A 11 14.63 1.79 1.37
N GLY A 12 14.92 1.38 0.13
CA GLY A 12 13.99 1.52 -0.98
C GLY A 12 12.94 0.42 -0.87
N ILE A 13 11.66 0.78 -0.81
CA ILE A 13 10.56 -0.17 -0.66
C ILE A 13 9.77 -0.22 -1.96
N LEU A 14 9.73 -1.40 -2.58
CA LEU A 14 9.02 -1.71 -3.82
C LEU A 14 8.11 -2.92 -3.55
N LEU A 15 6.80 -2.67 -3.39
CA LEU A 15 5.84 -3.73 -3.09
C LEU A 15 5.52 -4.57 -4.33
N ASP A 16 5.61 -3.99 -5.52
CA ASP A 16 5.52 -4.66 -6.82
C ASP A 16 6.54 -5.79 -6.97
N ALA A 17 7.79 -5.55 -6.57
CA ALA A 17 8.82 -6.60 -6.57
C ALA A 17 8.47 -7.81 -5.68
N LEU A 18 7.69 -7.59 -4.62
CA LEU A 18 7.20 -8.67 -3.74
C LEU A 18 6.04 -9.45 -4.37
N PHE A 19 5.20 -8.79 -5.18
CA PHE A 19 4.12 -9.47 -5.90
C PHE A 19 4.65 -10.36 -7.02
N ASP A 20 5.72 -9.94 -7.68
CA ASP A 20 6.40 -10.70 -8.74
C ASP A 20 7.26 -11.86 -8.19
N ALA A 21 7.50 -11.91 -6.88
CA ALA A 21 8.22 -13.00 -6.24
C ALA A 21 7.39 -14.31 -6.23
N ALA A 22 8.11 -15.44 -6.20
CA ALA A 22 7.53 -16.77 -6.14
C ALA A 22 6.58 -16.94 -4.94
N ASP A 23 5.62 -17.85 -5.07
CA ASP A 23 4.55 -18.03 -4.07
C ASP A 23 5.06 -18.55 -2.71
N ASP A 24 6.24 -19.17 -2.69
CA ASP A 24 6.93 -19.63 -1.48
C ASP A 24 7.84 -18.56 -0.84
N CYS A 25 7.78 -17.30 -1.30
CA CYS A 25 8.51 -16.18 -0.70
C CYS A 25 8.05 -15.91 0.74
N GLU A 26 8.96 -16.10 1.71
CA GLU A 26 8.68 -15.91 3.14
C GLU A 26 8.30 -14.47 3.47
N GLU A 27 8.92 -13.47 2.81
CA GLU A 27 8.60 -12.06 3.00
C GLU A 27 7.17 -11.73 2.55
N LYS A 28 6.73 -12.32 1.42
CA LYS A 28 5.35 -12.17 0.91
C LYS A 28 4.36 -12.75 1.89
N ALA A 29 4.62 -13.97 2.38
CA ALA A 29 3.81 -14.61 3.42
C ALA A 29 3.78 -13.81 4.73
N ALA A 30 4.90 -13.19 5.12
CA ALA A 30 4.97 -12.33 6.30
C ALA A 30 4.09 -11.08 6.18
N VAL A 31 4.11 -10.40 5.02
CA VAL A 31 3.26 -9.22 4.77
C VAL A 31 1.78 -9.60 4.82
N VAL A 32 1.39 -10.72 4.19
CA VAL A 32 0.00 -11.21 4.24
C VAL A 32 -0.44 -11.46 5.68
N ARG A 33 0.39 -12.15 6.48
CA ARG A 33 0.10 -12.41 7.89
C ARG A 33 -0.09 -11.10 8.68
N CYS A 34 0.79 -10.11 8.49
CA CYS A 34 0.65 -8.81 9.15
C CYS A 34 -0.69 -8.13 8.84
N VAL A 35 -1.15 -8.21 7.58
CA VAL A 35 -2.47 -7.66 7.20
C VAL A 35 -3.61 -8.44 7.86
N SER A 36 -3.56 -9.78 7.82
CA SER A 36 -4.58 -10.63 8.46
C SER A 36 -4.70 -10.39 9.96
N ASP A 37 -3.58 -10.36 10.68
CA ASP A 37 -3.54 -10.09 12.12
C ASP A 37 -3.99 -8.66 12.42
N GLY A 38 -3.64 -7.71 11.55
CA GLY A 38 -4.10 -6.33 11.62
C GLY A 38 -5.62 -6.19 11.49
N ILE A 39 -6.24 -6.99 10.61
CA ILE A 39 -7.71 -7.05 10.47
C ILE A 39 -8.33 -7.65 11.73
N ALA A 40 -7.80 -8.77 12.23
CA ALA A 40 -8.32 -9.44 13.42
C ALA A 40 -8.22 -8.57 14.69
N SER A 41 -7.13 -7.80 14.83
CA SER A 41 -6.93 -6.86 15.94
C SER A 41 -7.69 -5.54 15.78
N GLY A 42 -8.26 -5.26 14.60
CA GLY A 42 -8.93 -4.01 14.29
C GLY A 42 -7.98 -2.82 14.08
N ALA A 43 -6.67 -3.07 13.94
CA ALA A 43 -5.68 -2.07 13.53
C ALA A 43 -5.83 -1.70 12.05
N VAL A 44 -6.18 -2.68 11.20
CA VAL A 44 -6.56 -2.47 9.80
C VAL A 44 -8.07 -2.23 9.74
N ARG A 45 -8.48 -1.09 9.19
CA ARG A 45 -9.88 -0.69 9.04
C ARG A 45 -10.12 -0.14 7.63
N PRO A 46 -11.36 -0.25 7.10
CA PRO A 46 -11.69 0.35 5.82
C PRO A 46 -11.48 1.87 5.81
N LEU A 47 -11.04 2.39 4.67
CA LEU A 47 -10.91 3.82 4.43
C LEU A 47 -12.25 4.39 3.91
N PRO A 48 -12.50 5.71 4.05
CA PRO A 48 -13.61 6.37 3.37
C PRO A 48 -13.57 6.12 1.86
N ALA A 49 -14.71 5.81 1.25
CA ALA A 49 -14.78 5.49 -0.17
C ALA A 49 -15.58 6.55 -0.95
N THR A 50 -15.01 7.04 -2.05
CA THR A 50 -15.75 7.81 -3.07
C THR A 50 -16.01 6.89 -4.26
N VAL A 51 -17.27 6.47 -4.45
CA VAL A 51 -17.64 5.44 -5.43
C VAL A 51 -18.15 6.10 -6.71
N PHE A 52 -17.66 5.63 -7.86
CA PHE A 52 -18.07 6.04 -9.20
C PHE A 52 -18.71 4.86 -9.93
N ALA A 53 -19.73 5.12 -10.74
CA ALA A 53 -20.31 4.09 -11.61
C ALA A 53 -19.35 3.74 -12.77
N GLU A 54 -19.54 2.58 -13.40
CA GLU A 54 -18.72 2.11 -14.53
C GLU A 54 -18.57 3.15 -15.66
N ARG A 55 -19.66 3.87 -15.98
CA ARG A 55 -19.68 4.92 -17.01
C ARG A 55 -18.95 6.21 -16.61
N GLN A 56 -18.49 6.33 -15.37
CA GLN A 56 -17.82 7.52 -14.83
C GLN A 56 -16.30 7.34 -14.69
N LEU A 57 -15.70 6.41 -15.45
CA LEU A 57 -14.28 6.09 -15.38
C LEU A 57 -13.38 7.33 -15.52
N GLU A 58 -13.61 8.16 -16.56
CA GLU A 58 -12.84 9.39 -16.77
C GLU A 58 -12.94 10.35 -15.57
N GLN A 59 -14.15 10.51 -15.02
CA GLN A 59 -14.39 11.37 -13.87
C GLN A 59 -13.64 10.86 -12.62
N ALA A 60 -13.64 9.54 -12.39
CA ALA A 60 -12.94 8.92 -11.28
C ALA A 60 -11.42 9.20 -11.32
N PHE A 61 -10.80 9.02 -12.49
CA PHE A 61 -9.38 9.32 -12.68
C PHE A 61 -9.07 10.80 -12.51
N ARG A 62 -9.89 11.70 -13.07
CA ARG A 62 -9.72 13.16 -12.89
C ARG A 62 -9.86 13.59 -11.43
N PHE A 63 -10.82 12.99 -10.70
CA PHE A 63 -11.01 13.24 -9.28
C PHE A 63 -9.79 12.82 -8.45
N MET A 64 -9.24 11.63 -8.73
CA MET A 64 -8.02 11.14 -8.08
C MET A 64 -6.82 12.03 -8.38
N ALA A 65 -6.59 12.38 -9.66
CA ALA A 65 -5.47 13.21 -10.10
C ALA A 65 -5.48 14.63 -9.52
N ALA A 66 -6.66 15.17 -9.20
CA ALA A 66 -6.79 16.49 -8.58
C ALA A 66 -6.36 16.51 -7.10
N GLY A 67 -6.08 15.36 -6.47
CA GLY A 67 -5.66 15.29 -5.07
C GLY A 67 -6.72 15.71 -4.05
N LYS A 68 -8.00 15.75 -4.45
CA LYS A 68 -9.13 16.17 -3.59
C LYS A 68 -9.76 15.02 -2.81
N HIS A 69 -9.31 13.79 -3.04
CA HIS A 69 -9.87 12.59 -2.42
C HIS A 69 -9.35 12.43 -0.99
N ILE A 70 -10.20 11.91 -0.12
CA ILE A 70 -9.84 11.36 1.18
C ILE A 70 -10.32 9.91 1.17
N GLY A 71 -9.40 8.99 1.41
CA GLY A 71 -9.62 7.55 1.31
C GLY A 71 -8.32 6.81 1.16
#